data_AF-A0A317YLM4-F1
#
_entry.id   AF-A0A317YLM4-F1
#
_cell.length_a   1.000
_cell.length_b   1.000
_cell.length_c   1.000
_cell.angle_alpha   90.00
_cell.angle_beta   90.00
_cell.angle_gamma   90.00
#
_symmetry.space_group_name_H-M   'P 1'
#
loop_
_entity.id
_entity.type
_entity.pdbx_description
1 polymer ?
#
loop_
_entity_poly.entity_id
_entity_poly.type
_entity_poly.pdbx_seq_one_letter_code
_entity_poly.pdbx_strand_id
1 'polypeptide(L)'
;VVDTKIVQPARGPKKDMVDLAAHNAKVSLNNKFELISRDESRTIKAIEELGTQMGIQTPIRIEAFDNSNIQGVDPVSAMVTFVDGKPDKKNYRKYKIKTVKGPDDYKSMREVVRRRYSRVLNEGLPLPDLIIVDGGKGHINGVIDVLQN
;
A
#
# COMPACT_ATOMS: atom_id res chain seq x y z
N VAL A 1 -25.75 31.48 2.16
CA VAL A 1 -26.27 31.84 0.83
C VAL A 1 -25.30 32.85 0.26
N VAL A 2 -24.71 32.60 -0.91
CA VAL A 2 -23.77 33.55 -1.52
C VAL A 2 -24.60 34.59 -2.26
N ASP A 3 -24.42 35.86 -1.92
CA ASP A 3 -25.22 36.97 -2.47
C ASP A 3 -24.70 37.34 -3.87
N THR A 4 -24.95 36.45 -4.83
CA THR A 4 -24.40 36.55 -6.18
C THR A 4 -25.43 36.11 -7.22
N LYS A 5 -25.48 36.87 -8.31
CA LYS A 5 -26.40 36.62 -9.42
C LYS A 5 -25.97 35.39 -10.21
N ILE A 6 -26.73 34.31 -10.10
CA ILE A 6 -26.56 33.09 -10.91
C ILE A 6 -27.28 33.30 -12.25
N VAL A 7 -26.59 33.00 -13.35
CA VAL A 7 -27.12 33.12 -14.71
C VAL A 7 -27.05 31.75 -15.37
N GLN A 8 -28.17 31.28 -15.93
CA GLN A 8 -28.24 30.06 -16.73
C GLN A 8 -28.48 30.45 -18.20
N PRO A 9 -27.44 30.51 -19.04
CA PRO A 9 -27.61 30.80 -20.46
C PRO A 9 -28.48 29.73 -21.11
N ALA A 10 -29.40 30.13 -22.00
CA ALA A 10 -30.27 29.21 -22.71
C ALA A 10 -29.93 29.07 -24.21
N ARG A 11 -29.30 30.10 -24.80
CA ARG A 11 -28.92 30.15 -26.23
C ARG A 11 -27.75 31.12 -26.47
N GLY A 12 -27.09 30.97 -27.62
CA GLY A 12 -26.01 31.83 -28.08
C GLY A 12 -24.66 31.54 -27.40
N PRO A 13 -23.65 32.42 -27.57
CA PRO A 13 -22.25 32.11 -27.27
C PRO A 13 -21.99 31.68 -25.82
N LYS A 14 -22.74 32.23 -24.86
CA LYS A 14 -22.63 31.86 -23.45
C LYS A 14 -23.17 30.46 -23.17
N LYS A 15 -24.20 30.00 -23.90
CA LYS A 15 -24.68 28.61 -23.81
C LYS A 15 -23.67 27.65 -24.40
N ASP A 16 -23.12 27.98 -25.57
CA ASP A 16 -22.12 27.17 -26.25
C ASP A 16 -20.87 26.97 -25.39
N MET A 17 -20.45 28.02 -24.66
CA MET A 17 -19.33 27.95 -23.72
C MET A 17 -19.62 27.03 -22.53
N VAL A 18 -20.83 27.08 -21.96
CA VAL A 18 -21.24 26.17 -20.87
C VAL A 18 -21.30 24.73 -21.37
N ASP A 19 -21.80 24.51 -22.59
CA ASP A 19 -21.88 23.17 -23.20
C ASP A 19 -20.51 22.60 -23.48
N LEU A 20 -19.58 23.42 -23.99
CA LEU A 20 -18.19 23.03 -24.18
C LEU A 20 -17.52 22.68 -22.86
N ALA A 21 -17.74 23.48 -21.80
CA ALA A 21 -17.21 23.19 -20.47
C ALA A 21 -17.77 21.88 -19.91
N ALA A 22 -19.08 21.63 -20.06
CA ALA A 22 -19.72 20.39 -19.63
C ALA A 22 -19.22 19.17 -20.43
N HIS A 23 -19.03 19.34 -21.75
CA HIS A 23 -18.46 18.32 -22.60
C HIS A 23 -17.02 17.97 -22.17
N ASN A 24 -16.17 18.98 -21.98
CA ASN A 24 -14.80 18.80 -21.52
C ASN A 24 -14.74 18.14 -20.14
N ALA A 25 -15.63 18.52 -19.22
CA ALA A 25 -15.73 17.88 -17.91
C ALA A 25 -16.10 16.38 -18.04
N LYS A 26 -17.03 16.03 -18.93
CA LYS A 26 -17.41 14.64 -19.20
C LYS A 26 -16.26 13.84 -19.81
N VAL A 27 -15.56 14.40 -20.81
CA VAL A 27 -14.38 13.78 -21.42
C VAL A 27 -13.28 13.57 -20.38
N SER A 28 -12.99 14.59 -19.57
CA SER A 28 -11.98 14.50 -18.49
C SER A 28 -12.33 13.41 -17.47
N LEU A 29 -13.60 13.31 -17.08
CA LEU A 29 -14.08 12.28 -16.17
C LEU A 29 -13.93 10.87 -16.76
N ASN A 30 -14.32 10.67 -18.02
CA ASN A 30 -14.18 9.38 -18.70
C ASN A 30 -12.72 8.95 -18.82
N ASN A 31 -11.84 9.87 -19.24
CA ASN A 31 -10.40 9.60 -19.33
C ASN A 31 -9.83 9.18 -17.96
N LYS A 32 -10.30 9.81 -16.88
CA LYS A 32 -9.89 9.46 -15.53
C LYS A 32 -10.32 8.05 -15.15
N PHE A 33 -11.53 7.63 -15.49
CA PHE A 33 -11.98 6.26 -15.27
C PHE A 33 -11.16 5.25 -16.09
N GLU A 34 -10.88 5.52 -17.37
CA GLU A 34 -10.04 4.63 -18.19
C GLU A 34 -8.62 4.47 -17.64
N LEU A 35 -8.02 5.54 -17.13
CA LEU A 35 -6.73 5.50 -16.44
C LEU A 35 -6.78 4.59 -15.21
N ILE A 36 -7.80 4.73 -14.37
CA ILE A 36 -7.99 3.88 -13.17
C ILE A 36 -8.15 2.41 -13.56
N SER A 37 -8.98 2.12 -14.57
CA SER A 37 -9.21 0.74 -15.04
C SER A 37 -7.94 0.11 -15.61
N ARG A 38 -7.11 0.88 -16.33
CA ARG A 38 -5.81 0.41 -16.84
C ARG A 38 -4.82 0.14 -15.72
N ASP A 39 -4.73 1.03 -14.74
CA ASP A 39 -3.86 0.84 -13.58
C ASP A 39 -4.29 -0.38 -12.74
N GLU A 40 -5.60 -0.60 -12.56
CA GLU A 40 -6.15 -1.81 -11.94
C GLU A 40 -5.78 -3.06 -12.73
N SER A 41 -5.96 -3.03 -14.05
CA SER A 41 -5.62 -4.18 -14.91
C SER A 41 -4.13 -4.56 -14.81
N ARG A 42 -3.24 -3.57 -14.63
CA ARG A 42 -1.79 -3.81 -14.49
C ARG A 42 -1.44 -4.33 -13.10
N THR A 43 -1.99 -3.72 -12.06
CA THR A 43 -1.71 -4.09 -10.66
C THR A 43 -2.27 -5.46 -10.32
N ILE A 44 -3.48 -5.79 -10.78
CA ILE A 44 -4.10 -7.11 -10.60
C ILE A 44 -3.29 -8.19 -11.32
N LYS A 45 -2.95 -7.98 -12.59
CA LYS A 45 -2.10 -8.94 -13.34
C LYS A 45 -0.75 -9.18 -12.65
N ALA A 46 -0.13 -8.12 -12.13
CA ALA A 46 1.15 -8.26 -11.44
C ALA A 46 1.07 -9.14 -10.18
N ILE A 47 0.00 -9.00 -9.38
CA ILE A 47 -0.19 -9.87 -8.19
C ILE A 47 -0.63 -11.30 -8.58
N GLU A 48 -1.39 -11.47 -9.66
CA GLU A 48 -1.72 -12.79 -10.21
C GLU A 48 -0.47 -13.54 -10.69
N GLU A 49 0.40 -12.85 -11.44
CA GLU A 49 1.69 -13.36 -11.88
C GLU A 49 2.59 -13.69 -10.69
N LEU A 50 2.65 -12.82 -9.68
CA LEU A 50 3.39 -13.07 -8.45
C LEU A 50 2.91 -14.33 -7.73
N GLY A 51 1.59 -14.46 -7.54
CA GLY A 51 0.99 -15.66 -6.93
C GLY A 51 1.35 -16.92 -7.71
N THR A 52 1.23 -16.86 -9.04
CA THR A 52 1.59 -17.97 -9.95
C THR A 52 3.06 -18.37 -9.81
N GLN A 53 3.98 -17.40 -9.84
CA GLN A 53 5.43 -17.66 -9.73
C GLN A 53 5.83 -18.21 -8.35
N MET A 54 5.12 -17.80 -7.30
CA MET A 54 5.34 -18.29 -5.94
C MET A 54 4.60 -19.59 -5.62
N GLY A 55 3.71 -20.05 -6.50
CA GLY A 55 2.88 -21.24 -6.25
C GLY A 55 1.83 -21.05 -5.16
N ILE A 56 1.35 -19.81 -4.97
CA ILE A 56 0.32 -19.44 -3.99
C ILE A 56 -0.91 -18.86 -4.71
N GLN A 57 -2.05 -18.80 -4.01
CA GLN A 57 -3.19 -18.03 -4.51
C GLN A 57 -2.80 -16.56 -4.67
N THR A 58 -3.41 -15.86 -5.63
CA THR A 58 -3.22 -14.41 -5.85
C THR A 58 -3.29 -13.65 -4.52
N PRO A 59 -2.17 -13.06 -4.05
CA PRO A 59 -2.13 -12.39 -2.76
C PRO A 59 -2.85 -11.04 -2.85
N ILE A 60 -3.91 -10.87 -2.07
CA ILE A 60 -4.70 -9.65 -2.02
C ILE A 60 -4.00 -8.63 -1.12
N ARG A 61 -3.53 -9.06 0.05
CA ARG A 61 -2.83 -8.22 1.03
C ARG A 61 -1.38 -8.65 1.17
N ILE A 62 -0.47 -7.74 0.82
CA ILE A 62 0.98 -7.96 0.91
C ILE A 62 1.57 -6.99 1.93
N GLU A 63 2.36 -7.49 2.88
CA GLU A 63 3.13 -6.67 3.83
C GLU A 63 4.63 -6.88 3.59
N ALA A 64 5.35 -5.80 3.28
CA ALA A 64 6.78 -5.84 3.02
C ALA A 64 7.54 -5.08 4.11
N PHE A 65 8.60 -5.69 4.64
CA PHE A 65 9.45 -5.15 5.70
C PHE A 65 10.84 -4.84 5.18
N ASP A 66 11.32 -3.64 5.48
CA ASP A 66 12.69 -3.17 5.22
C ASP A 66 13.33 -2.71 6.54
N ASN A 67 14.58 -3.10 6.79
CA ASN A 67 15.34 -2.67 7.95
C ASN A 67 16.39 -1.63 7.55
N SER A 68 16.19 -0.39 7.97
CA SER A 68 17.16 0.67 7.73
C SER A 68 18.02 0.89 8.98
N ASN A 69 19.30 0.52 8.91
CA ASN A 69 20.27 0.85 9.94
C ASN A 69 21.03 2.13 9.57
N ILE A 70 20.70 3.23 10.23
CA ILE A 70 21.51 4.46 10.15
C ILE A 70 22.59 4.34 11.22
N GLN A 71 23.86 4.31 10.80
CA GLN A 71 25.01 4.26 11.71
C GLN A 71 24.90 5.36 12.79
N GLY A 72 24.69 4.95 14.05
CA GLY A 72 24.68 5.85 15.21
C GLY A 72 23.32 6.40 15.66
N VAL A 73 22.20 6.03 15.01
CA VAL A 73 20.85 6.49 15.37
C VAL A 73 19.93 5.28 15.62
N ASP A 74 18.90 5.44 16.46
CA ASP A 74 17.90 4.40 16.80
C ASP A 74 17.55 3.51 15.59
N PRO A 75 17.81 2.18 15.62
CA PRO A 75 17.49 1.29 14.51
C PRO A 75 15.98 1.26 14.26
N VAL A 76 15.59 1.27 12.98
CA VAL A 76 14.19 1.34 12.55
C VAL A 76 13.91 0.30 11.46
N SER A 77 12.75 -0.33 11.57
CA SER A 77 12.15 -1.11 10.48
C SER A 77 10.93 -0.38 9.89
N ALA A 78 10.85 -0.32 8.58
CA ALA A 78 9.70 0.19 7.84
C ALA A 78 8.87 -0.99 7.32
N MET A 79 7.55 -0.87 7.43
CA MET A 79 6.59 -1.81 6.86
C MET A 79 5.70 -1.04 5.88
N VAL A 80 5.67 -1.49 4.63
CA VAL A 80 4.74 -1.01 3.61
C VAL A 80 3.68 -2.08 3.35
N THR A 81 2.48 -1.64 2.98
CA THR A 81 1.35 -2.53 2.72
C THR A 81 0.81 -2.29 1.32
N PHE A 82 0.52 -3.36 0.61
CA PHE A 82 -0.22 -3.34 -0.64
C PHE A 82 -1.53 -4.11 -0.47
N VAL A 83 -2.60 -3.58 -1.06
CA VAL A 83 -3.91 -4.23 -1.14
C VAL A 83 -4.36 -4.15 -2.59
N ASP A 84 -4.76 -5.29 -3.17
CA ASP A 84 -5.15 -5.42 -4.58
C ASP A 84 -4.08 -4.87 -5.54
N GLY A 85 -2.80 -5.14 -5.22
CA GLY A 85 -1.65 -4.67 -6.00
C GLY A 85 -1.39 -3.15 -5.93
N LYS A 86 -2.16 -2.39 -5.12
CA LYS A 86 -2.00 -0.95 -4.95
C LYS A 86 -1.39 -0.61 -3.58
N PRO A 87 -0.55 0.44 -3.49
CA PRO A 87 -0.01 0.90 -2.21
C PRO A 87 -1.10 1.37 -1.23
N ASP A 88 -1.18 0.75 -0.06
CA ASP A 88 -2.05 1.15 1.05
C ASP A 88 -1.27 1.98 2.09
N LYS A 89 -1.04 3.25 1.74
CA LYS A 89 -0.23 4.19 2.54
C LYS A 89 -0.76 4.40 3.96
N LYS A 90 -2.07 4.22 4.19
CA LYS A 90 -2.68 4.37 5.53
C LYS A 90 -2.19 3.30 6.50
N ASN A 91 -1.80 2.14 5.98
CA ASN A 91 -1.31 1.01 6.76
C ASN A 91 0.21 0.89 6.81
N TYR A 92 0.94 1.88 6.29
CA TYR A 92 2.39 1.93 6.46
C TYR A 92 2.74 2.13 7.93
N ARG A 93 3.79 1.46 8.41
CA ARG A 93 4.23 1.55 9.80
C ARG A 93 5.74 1.71 9.87
N LYS A 94 6.18 2.48 10.85
CA LYS A 94 7.59 2.64 11.22
C LYS A 94 7.76 2.07 12.63
N TYR A 95 8.59 1.06 12.78
CA TYR A 95 8.89 0.41 14.04
C TYR A 95 10.26 0.84 14.53
N LYS A 96 10.30 1.55 15.66
CA LYS A 96 11.53 1.68 16.44
C LYS A 96 11.82 0.36 17.12
N ILE A 97 13.04 -0.14 16.93
CA ILE A 97 13.54 -1.35 17.58
C ILE A 97 13.83 -1.03 19.05
N LYS A 98 13.35 -1.88 19.98
CA LYS A 98 13.42 -1.59 21.42
C LYS A 98 14.37 -2.50 22.18
N THR A 99 14.48 -3.75 21.76
CA THR A 99 15.11 -4.81 22.59
C THR A 99 16.47 -5.26 22.05
N VAL A 100 16.77 -4.93 20.81
CA VAL A 100 18.02 -5.33 20.15
C VAL A 100 19.10 -4.29 20.40
N LYS A 101 20.24 -4.72 20.94
CA LYS A 101 21.42 -3.89 21.14
C LYS A 101 22.42 -4.14 20.00
N GLY A 102 22.87 -3.05 19.35
CA GLY A 102 23.78 -3.11 18.21
C GLY A 102 23.09 -3.42 16.88
N PRO A 103 23.84 -3.42 15.76
CA PRO A 103 23.30 -3.64 14.42
C PRO A 103 23.05 -5.13 14.14
N ASP A 104 22.06 -5.72 14.81
CA ASP A 104 21.62 -7.10 14.57
C ASP A 104 20.27 -7.09 13.83
N ASP A 105 20.35 -7.13 12.50
CA ASP A 105 19.18 -7.05 11.62
C ASP A 105 18.25 -8.25 11.74
N TYR A 106 18.78 -9.43 12.03
CA TYR A 106 17.98 -10.64 12.23
C TYR A 106 17.10 -10.51 13.46
N LYS A 107 17.68 -10.11 14.60
CA LYS A 107 16.90 -9.92 15.83
C LYS A 107 15.91 -8.76 15.68
N SER A 108 16.30 -7.71 14.97
CA SER A 108 15.44 -6.55 14.72
C SER A 108 14.21 -6.92 13.90
N MET A 109 14.39 -7.69 12.82
CA MET A 109 13.30 -8.20 12.00
C MET A 109 12.36 -9.11 12.81
N ARG A 110 12.91 -10.03 13.62
CA ARG A 110 12.12 -10.91 14.50
C ARG A 110 11.28 -10.13 15.50
N GLU A 111 11.83 -9.09 16.13
CA GLU A 111 11.09 -8.23 17.06
C GLU A 111 9.90 -7.56 16.36
N VAL A 112 10.13 -7.00 15.18
CA VAL A 112 9.12 -6.24 14.42
C VAL A 112 7.98 -7.14 13.95
N VAL A 113 8.32 -8.28 13.34
CA VAL A 113 7.34 -9.28 12.88
C VAL A 113 6.50 -9.77 14.06
N ARG A 114 7.14 -10.13 15.18
CA ARG A 114 6.43 -10.56 16.39
C ARG A 114 5.45 -9.51 16.86
N ARG A 115 5.90 -8.25 16.99
CA ARG A 115 5.06 -7.13 17.44
C ARG A 115 3.91 -6.85 16.48
N ARG A 116 4.15 -6.89 15.17
CA ARG A 116 3.12 -6.68 14.14
C ARG A 116 2.04 -7.74 14.24
N TYR A 117 2.41 -9.02 14.17
CA TYR A 117 1.43 -10.09 14.06
C TYR A 117 0.77 -10.44 15.40
N SER A 118 1.46 -10.26 16.54
CA SER A 118 0.79 -10.32 17.84
C SER A 118 -0.34 -9.31 17.94
N ARG A 119 -0.12 -8.08 17.45
CA ARG A 119 -1.16 -7.05 17.41
C ARG A 119 -2.29 -7.39 16.43
N VAL A 120 -1.95 -7.89 15.24
CA VAL A 120 -2.96 -8.31 14.24
C VAL A 120 -3.90 -9.34 14.84
N LEU A 121 -3.35 -10.37 15.48
CA LEU A 121 -4.14 -11.44 16.10
C LEU A 121 -4.96 -10.92 17.29
N ASN A 122 -4.36 -10.14 18.19
CA ASN A 122 -5.04 -9.63 19.38
C ASN A 122 -6.17 -8.65 19.06
N GLU A 123 -6.01 -7.84 18.01
CA GLU A 123 -7.02 -6.84 17.59
C GLU A 123 -7.97 -7.37 16.50
N GLY A 124 -7.81 -8.63 16.06
CA GLY A 124 -8.64 -9.22 14.99
C GLY A 124 -8.52 -8.50 13.64
N LEU A 125 -7.33 -7.98 13.33
CA LEU A 125 -7.07 -7.28 12.07
C LEU A 125 -6.85 -8.28 10.92
N PRO A 126 -7.00 -7.85 9.64
CA PRO A 126 -6.71 -8.70 8.49
C PRO A 126 -5.25 -9.16 8.46
N LEU A 127 -5.06 -10.47 8.32
CA LEU A 127 -3.75 -11.08 8.06
C LEU A 127 -3.32 -10.83 6.61
N PRO A 128 -2.01 -10.73 6.33
CA PRO A 128 -1.51 -10.69 4.96
C PRO A 128 -1.54 -12.09 4.33
N ASP A 129 -1.75 -12.13 3.01
CA ASP A 129 -1.62 -13.35 2.21
C ASP A 129 -0.15 -13.63 1.85
N LEU A 130 0.68 -12.58 1.82
CA LEU A 130 2.10 -12.65 1.53
C LEU A 130 2.90 -11.67 2.40
N ILE A 131 3.98 -12.16 2.99
CA ILE A 131 4.95 -11.36 3.72
C ILE A 131 6.25 -11.32 2.91
N ILE A 132 6.74 -10.12 2.65
CA ILE A 132 8.02 -9.88 1.97
C ILE A 132 9.00 -9.29 2.98
N VAL A 133 10.24 -9.76 2.95
CA VAL A 133 11.29 -9.32 3.87
C VAL A 133 12.50 -8.93 3.03
N ASP A 134 13.01 -7.71 3.22
CA ASP A 134 14.26 -7.29 2.58
C ASP A 134 15.45 -7.93 3.31
N GLY A 135 15.91 -9.07 2.80
CA GLY A 135 17.03 -9.80 3.36
C GLY A 135 17.21 -11.21 2.81
N GLY A 136 18.40 -11.78 3.03
CA GLY A 136 18.72 -13.15 2.62
C GLY A 136 18.03 -14.24 3.45
N LYS A 137 18.36 -15.51 3.16
CA LYS A 137 17.77 -16.70 3.79
C LYS A 137 17.73 -16.67 5.33
N GLY A 138 18.75 -16.08 5.99
CA GLY A 138 18.77 -15.96 7.45
C GLY A 138 17.63 -15.09 8.01
N HIS A 139 17.24 -14.03 7.28
CA HIS A 139 16.14 -13.15 7.66
C HIS A 139 14.81 -13.89 7.51
N ILE A 140 14.62 -14.55 6.36
CA ILE A 140 13.43 -15.36 6.06
C ILE A 140 13.23 -16.43 7.13
N ASN A 141 14.27 -17.22 7.44
CA ASN A 141 14.18 -18.27 8.45
C ASN A 141 13.86 -17.71 9.85
N GLY A 142 14.41 -16.54 10.19
CA GLY A 142 14.09 -15.87 11.44
C GLY A 142 12.63 -15.40 11.52
N VAL A 143 12.06 -14.96 10.41
CA VAL A 143 10.63 -14.59 10.33
C VAL A 143 9.74 -15.82 10.43
N ILE A 144 10.07 -16.90 9.72
CA ILE A 144 9.33 -18.17 9.79
C ILE A 144 9.28 -18.70 11.24
N ASP A 145 10.42 -18.71 11.92
CA ASP A 145 10.54 -19.12 13.33
C ASP A 145 9.61 -18.30 14.24
N VAL A 146 9.44 -17.00 13.98
CA VAL A 146 8.53 -16.14 14.76
C VAL A 146 7.06 -16.41 14.45
N LEU A 147 6.72 -16.82 13.23
CA LEU A 147 5.33 -17.04 12.81
C LEU A 147 4.80 -18.43 13.19
N GLN A 148 5.69 -19.41 13.40
CA GLN A 148 5.32 -20.80 13.71
C GLN A 148 5.34 -21.12 15.21
N ASN A 149 5.92 -20.25 16.04
CA ASN A 149 6.01 -20.40 17.50
C ASN A 149 5.08 -19.41 18.21
#